data_AF-A0A7K4LFZ4-F1
#
_entry.id   AF-A0A7K4LFZ4-F1
#
_cell.length_a   1.000
_cell.length_b   1.000
_cell.length_c   1.000
_cell.angle_alpha   90.00
_cell.angle_beta   90.00
_cell.angle_gamma   90.00
#
_symmetry.space_group_name_H-M   'P 1'
#
loop_
_entity.id
_entity.type
_entity.pdbx_description
1 polymer ?
#
loop_
_entity_poly.entity_id
_entity_poly.type
_entity_poly.pdbx_seq_one_letter_code
_entity_poly.pdbx_strand_id
1 'polypeptide(L)'
;MESLPVYHGGITREAGEKLLLASGLDGSYLLRDSESIPGVYCLCVLHQGYVYTYRVSKTDEGSWSAETAPGVHRRLFRKMNNLLTAFQRPDQGIVTPLQHPVVTEGRAK
;
A
#
# COMPACT_ATOMS: atom_id res chain seq x y z
N MET A 1 -7.40 -16.65 -2.34
CA MET A 1 -6.99 -15.27 -1.96
C MET A 1 -5.52 -15.14 -2.29
N GLU A 2 -5.12 -14.11 -3.04
CA GLU A 2 -3.71 -13.86 -3.32
C GLU A 2 -3.01 -13.49 -2.01
N SER A 3 -2.02 -14.28 -1.61
CA SER A 3 -1.18 -14.00 -0.44
C SER A 3 -0.14 -12.96 -0.86
N LEU A 4 -0.35 -11.70 -0.48
CA LEU A 4 0.63 -10.65 -0.73
C LEU A 4 1.65 -10.63 0.43
N PRO A 5 2.96 -10.77 0.17
CA PRO A 5 3.97 -10.81 1.23
C PRO A 5 4.09 -9.49 1.99
N VAL A 6 3.69 -8.39 1.35
CA VAL A 6 3.65 -7.04 1.93
C VAL A 6 2.38 -6.74 2.71
N TYR A 7 1.44 -7.69 2.82
CA TYR A 7 0.20 -7.48 3.55
C TYR A 7 0.33 -7.95 5.01
N HIS A 8 0.20 -6.99 5.93
CA HIS A 8 0.36 -7.17 7.37
C HIS A 8 -0.97 -7.38 8.11
N GLY A 9 -2.10 -7.38 7.42
CA GLY A 9 -3.41 -7.48 8.06
C GLY A 9 -3.74 -6.25 8.90
N GLY A 10 -4.48 -6.47 9.99
CA GLY A 10 -4.98 -5.42 10.88
C GLY A 10 -3.96 -4.85 11.86
N ILE A 11 -2.72 -4.60 11.42
CA ILE A 11 -1.77 -3.84 12.24
C ILE A 11 -2.20 -2.38 12.37
N THR A 12 -1.89 -1.76 13.50
CA THR A 12 -2.19 -0.33 13.70
C THR A 12 -1.33 0.55 12.81
N ARG A 13 -1.77 1.79 12.59
CA ARG A 13 -0.97 2.81 11.90
C ARG A 13 0.41 2.96 12.52
N GLU A 14 0.50 3.06 13.85
CA GLU A 14 1.76 3.27 14.56
C GLU A 14 2.70 2.06 14.41
N ALA A 15 2.16 0.84 14.36
CA ALA A 15 2.94 -0.36 14.10
C ALA A 15 3.50 -0.36 12.66
N GLY A 16 2.68 0.01 11.68
CA GLY A 16 3.11 0.14 10.29
C GLY A 16 4.18 1.22 10.09
N GLU A 17 4.02 2.38 10.74
CA GLU A 17 5.01 3.47 10.72
C GLU A 17 6.34 3.01 11.29
N LYS A 18 6.34 2.30 12.43
CA LYS A 18 7.57 1.74 13.02
C LYS A 18 8.30 0.78 12.10
N LEU A 19 7.57 -0.12 11.42
CA LEU A 19 8.17 -1.08 10.48
C LEU A 19 8.83 -0.36 9.30
N LEU A 20 8.18 0.67 8.76
CA LEU A 20 8.71 1.45 7.66
C LEU A 20 9.94 2.27 8.09
N LEU A 21 9.85 2.97 9.22
CA LEU A 21 10.95 3.75 9.78
C LEU A 21 12.15 2.87 10.14
N ALA A 22 11.92 1.64 10.64
CA ALA A 22 12.99 0.68 10.91
C ALA A 22 13.70 0.22 9.63
N SER A 23 13.01 0.16 8.50
CA SER A 23 13.67 -0.09 7.20
C SER A 23 14.56 1.07 6.80
N GLY A 24 14.15 2.32 7.06
CA GLY A 24 14.97 3.52 6.81
C GLY A 24 15.27 3.81 5.33
N LEU A 25 14.63 3.12 4.39
CA LEU A 25 14.83 3.29 2.95
C LEU A 25 13.64 4.01 2.33
N ASP A 26 13.92 5.02 1.52
CA ASP A 26 12.89 5.69 0.72
C ASP A 26 12.30 4.73 -0.30
N GLY A 27 10.97 4.74 -0.43
CA GLY A 27 10.25 3.77 -1.24
C GLY A 27 10.01 2.43 -0.54
N SER A 28 10.34 2.31 0.76
CA SER A 28 9.85 1.21 1.59
C SER A 28 8.34 1.28 1.72
N TYR A 29 7.67 0.13 1.62
CA TYR A 29 6.22 0.09 1.62
C TYR A 29 5.62 -1.18 2.22
N LEU A 30 4.39 -1.06 2.73
CA LEU A 30 3.57 -2.17 3.20
C LEU A 30 2.08 -1.91 2.98
N LEU A 31 1.29 -2.98 3.07
CA LEU A 31 -0.17 -2.94 3.09
C LEU A 31 -0.68 -3.37 4.45
N ARG A 32 -1.71 -2.69 4.94
CA ARG A 32 -2.46 -3.05 6.16
C ARG A 32 -3.95 -2.79 5.96
N ASP A 33 -4.77 -3.29 6.86
CA ASP A 33 -6.18 -2.91 6.90
C ASP A 33 -6.35 -1.47 7.40
N SER A 34 -7.38 -0.80 6.89
CA SER A 34 -7.81 0.49 7.44
C SER A 34 -8.47 0.28 8.80
N GLU A 35 -8.01 1.02 9.81
CA GLU A 35 -8.57 0.97 11.16
C GLU A 35 -9.94 1.64 11.25
N SER A 36 -10.27 2.53 10.31
CA SER A 36 -11.49 3.33 10.34
C SER A 36 -12.56 2.88 9.34
N ILE A 37 -12.18 2.16 8.28
CA ILE A 37 -13.10 1.80 7.19
C ILE A 37 -12.94 0.31 6.84
N PRO A 38 -13.91 -0.55 7.22
CA PRO A 38 -13.89 -1.96 6.86
C PRO A 38 -13.82 -2.18 5.36
N GLY A 39 -12.98 -3.13 4.92
CA GLY A 39 -12.80 -3.48 3.50
C GLY A 39 -11.92 -2.51 2.71
N VAL A 40 -11.39 -1.46 3.34
CA VAL A 40 -10.38 -0.57 2.76
C VAL A 40 -9.01 -0.95 3.30
N TYR A 41 -8.02 -0.89 2.42
CA TYR A 41 -6.63 -1.15 2.72
C TYR A 41 -5.85 0.16 2.72
N CYS A 42 -4.77 0.21 3.49
CA CYS A 42 -3.85 1.33 3.54
C CYS A 42 -2.50 0.89 2.95
N LEU A 43 -2.15 1.44 1.78
CA LEU A 43 -0.81 1.36 1.23
C LEU A 43 0.04 2.46 1.87
N CYS A 44 0.99 2.04 2.70
CA CYS A 44 1.87 2.94 3.44
C CYS A 44 3.24 2.96 2.76
N VAL A 45 3.80 4.15 2.51
CA VAL A 45 5.07 4.35 1.80
C VAL A 45 5.95 5.33 2.56
N LEU A 46 7.20 4.95 2.84
CA LEU A 46 8.19 5.83 3.45
C LEU A 46 8.85 6.72 2.39
N HIS A 47 8.91 8.01 2.66
CA HIS A 47 9.72 8.94 1.88
C HIS A 47 10.18 10.11 2.76
N GLN A 48 11.48 10.40 2.75
CA GLN A 48 12.08 11.52 3.48
C GLN A 48 11.70 11.56 4.97
N GLY A 49 11.62 10.40 5.61
CA GLY A 49 11.26 10.27 7.03
C GLY A 49 9.77 10.38 7.35
N TYR A 50 8.91 10.58 6.34
CA TYR A 50 7.46 10.62 6.50
C TYR A 50 6.79 9.39 5.89
N VAL A 51 5.74 8.90 6.55
CA VAL A 51 4.92 7.79 6.05
C VAL A 51 3.67 8.34 5.37
N TYR A 52 3.61 8.15 4.05
CA TYR A 52 2.48 8.52 3.21
C TYR A 52 1.51 7.36 3.13
N THR A 53 0.23 7.61 3.42
CA THR A 53 -0.80 6.58 3.42
C THR A 53 -1.79 6.82 2.28
N TYR A 54 -1.94 5.83 1.40
CA TYR A 54 -2.89 5.82 0.30
C TYR A 54 -3.99 4.79 0.58
N ARG A 55 -5.24 5.22 0.55
CA ARG A 55 -6.38 4.30 0.69
C ARG A 55 -6.57 3.53 -0.61
N VAL A 56 -6.71 2.21 -0.50
CA VAL A 56 -6.95 1.31 -1.62
C VAL A 56 -8.19 0.49 -1.32
N SER A 57 -9.13 0.48 -2.24
CA SER A 57 -10.40 -0.23 -2.07
C SER A 57 -10.79 -0.98 -3.33
N LYS A 58 -11.62 -2.00 -3.13
CA LYS A 58 -12.27 -2.72 -4.21
C LYS A 58 -13.57 -1.99 -4.56
N THR A 59 -13.80 -1.73 -5.84
CA THR A 59 -15.04 -1.16 -6.36
C THR A 59 -16.14 -2.23 -6.39
N ASP A 60 -17.38 -1.78 -6.55
CA ASP A 60 -18.55 -2.67 -6.66
C ASP A 60 -18.45 -3.60 -7.89
N GLU A 61 -17.80 -3.14 -8.95
CA GLU A 61 -17.48 -3.93 -10.15
C GLU A 61 -16.30 -4.91 -9.96
N GLY A 62 -15.73 -4.96 -8.75
CA GLY A 62 -14.70 -5.89 -8.34
C GLY A 62 -13.27 -5.51 -8.73
N SER A 63 -13.06 -4.30 -9.25
CA SER A 63 -11.72 -3.76 -9.57
C SER A 63 -11.09 -3.07 -8.37
N TRP A 64 -9.77 -3.04 -8.30
CA TRP A 64 -8.99 -2.34 -7.27
C TRP A 64 -8.59 -0.95 -7.73
N SER A 65 -8.60 0.01 -6.81
CA SER A 65 -8.16 1.37 -7.09
C SER A 65 -7.61 2.05 -5.84
N ALA A 66 -6.62 2.92 -6.01
CA ALA A 66 -6.23 3.85 -4.98
C ALA A 66 -7.13 5.10 -5.01
N GLU A 67 -7.35 5.71 -3.86
CA GLU A 67 -7.98 7.01 -3.75
C GLU A 67 -7.09 8.07 -4.39
N THR A 68 -7.69 8.93 -5.20
CA THR A 68 -7.00 9.99 -5.93
C THR A 68 -7.58 11.34 -5.54
N ALA A 69 -6.78 12.40 -5.71
CA ALA A 69 -7.25 13.77 -5.52
C ALA A 69 -8.44 14.09 -6.47
N PRO A 70 -9.31 15.05 -6.09
CA PRO A 70 -10.37 15.53 -6.96
C PRO A 70 -9.84 15.97 -8.34
N GLY A 71 -10.50 15.55 -9.41
CA GLY A 71 -10.10 15.86 -10.79
C GLY A 71 -9.05 14.93 -11.39
N VAL A 72 -8.45 14.02 -10.62
CA VAL A 72 -7.53 13.00 -11.14
C VAL A 72 -8.30 11.76 -11.56
N HIS A 73 -8.05 11.27 -12.78
CA HIS A 73 -8.65 10.03 -13.25
C HIS A 73 -8.17 8.82 -12.43
N ARG A 74 -9.12 8.17 -11.75
CA ARG A 74 -8.87 6.93 -11.02
C ARG A 74 -8.51 5.80 -11.98
N ARG A 75 -7.48 5.04 -11.63
CA ARG A 75 -7.06 3.84 -12.37
C ARG A 75 -7.67 2.61 -11.71
N LEU A 76 -8.21 1.73 -12.55
CA LEU A 76 -8.83 0.48 -12.14
C LEU A 76 -7.90 -0.69 -12.48
N PHE A 77 -7.69 -1.57 -11.51
CA PHE A 77 -6.82 -2.74 -11.64
C PHE A 77 -7.59 -4.01 -11.31
N ARG A 78 -7.49 -5.04 -12.15
CA ARG A 78 -8.21 -6.30 -11.90
C ARG A 78 -7.76 -7.03 -10.63
N LYS A 79 -6.51 -6.82 -10.22
CA LYS A 79 -5.86 -7.47 -9.07
C LYS A 79 -5.07 -6.46 -8.26
N MET A 80 -4.99 -6.67 -6.95
CA MET A 80 -4.20 -5.84 -6.05
C MET A 80 -2.71 -5.86 -6.41
N ASN A 81 -2.18 -7.02 -6.81
CA ASN A 81 -0.79 -7.12 -7.29
C ASN A 81 -0.52 -6.17 -8.47
N ASN A 82 -1.43 -6.10 -9.45
CA ASN A 82 -1.26 -5.23 -10.61
C ASN A 82 -1.20 -3.75 -10.23
N LEU A 83 -1.96 -3.34 -9.21
CA LEU A 83 -1.91 -1.98 -8.66
C LEU A 83 -0.53 -1.70 -8.05
N LEU A 84 -0.01 -2.62 -7.24
CA LEU A 84 1.33 -2.50 -6.66
C LEU A 84 2.41 -2.42 -7.76
N THR A 85 2.38 -3.33 -8.74
CA THR A 85 3.34 -3.31 -9.85
C THR A 85 3.26 -2.02 -10.67
N ALA A 86 2.07 -1.45 -10.84
CA ALA A 86 1.94 -0.17 -11.52
C ALA A 86 2.67 0.94 -10.75
N PHE A 87 2.51 0.99 -9.42
CA PHE A 87 3.16 1.97 -8.55
C PHE A 87 4.66 1.76 -8.30
N GLN A 88 5.24 0.67 -8.79
CA GLN A 88 6.70 0.50 -8.85
C GLN A 88 7.36 1.36 -9.95
N ARG A 89 6.57 1.91 -10.88
CA ARG A 89 7.08 2.79 -11.95
C ARG A 89 7.14 4.24 -11.47
N PRO A 90 8.04 5.06 -12.06
CA PRO A 90 8.04 6.51 -11.84
C PRO A 90 6.76 7.17 -12.38
N ASP A 91 6.47 8.36 -11.85
CA ASP A 91 5.40 9.27 -12.30
C ASP A 91 3.99 8.66 -12.29
N GLN A 92 3.66 7.89 -11.25
CA GLN A 92 2.35 7.22 -11.12
C GLN A 92 1.38 7.94 -10.18
N GLY A 93 1.71 9.15 -9.73
CA GLY A 93 0.88 9.96 -8.83
C GLY A 93 1.00 9.63 -7.35
N ILE A 94 2.02 8.86 -6.95
CA ILE A 94 2.42 8.67 -5.55
C ILE A 94 3.76 9.36 -5.29
N VAL A 95 4.10 9.56 -4.01
CA VAL A 95 5.23 10.37 -3.57
C VAL A 95 6.58 9.85 -4.06
N THR A 96 6.75 8.53 -4.10
CA THR A 96 7.95 7.85 -4.60
C THR A 96 7.55 6.46 -5.10
N PRO A 97 8.22 5.88 -6.10
CA PRO A 97 7.93 4.53 -6.55
C PRO A 97 8.09 3.49 -5.43
N LEU A 98 7.27 2.45 -5.47
CA LEU A 98 7.40 1.31 -4.57
C LEU A 98 8.66 0.54 -4.90
N GLN A 99 9.60 0.45 -3.96
CA GLN A 99 10.93 -0.13 -4.21
C GLN A 99 11.28 -1.25 -3.23
N HIS A 100 11.04 -1.02 -1.93
CA HIS A 100 11.51 -1.92 -0.88
C HIS A 100 10.31 -2.53 -0.14
N PRO A 101 9.84 -3.73 -0.55
CA PRO A 101 8.72 -4.37 0.12
C PRO A 101 9.09 -4.73 1.57
N VAL A 102 8.35 -4.17 2.54
CA VAL A 102 8.43 -4.59 3.93
C VAL A 102 7.50 -5.79 4.11
N VAL A 103 8.10 -6.98 4.13
CA VAL A 103 7.35 -8.24 4.21
C VAL A 103 6.96 -8.58 5.64
N THR A 104 5.86 -9.30 5.81
CA THR A 104 5.52 -9.89 7.11
C THR A 104 6.52 -11.00 7.44
N GLU A 105 7.22 -10.88 8.56
CA GLU A 105 7.95 -12.02 9.11
C GLU A 105 6.93 -13.03 9.66
N GLY A 106 6.48 -13.97 8.82
CA GLY A 106 5.58 -15.03 9.30
C GLY A 106 4.75 -15.77 8.26
N ARG A 107 5.40 -16.46 7.32
CA ARG A 107 5.12 -17.90 7.14
C ARG A 107 6.35 -18.59 6.52
N ALA A 108 7.46 -18.62 7.26
CA ALA A 108 8.33 -19.78 7.16
C ALA A 108 7.46 -20.99 7.53
N LYS A 109 7.27 -21.89 6.57
CA LYS A 109 6.67 -23.20 6.83
C LYS A 109 7.53 -23.98 7.79
#